data_AF-A0A7C2J5L9-F1
#
_entry.id   AF-A0A7C2J5L9-F1
#
_cell.length_a   1.000
_cell.length_b   1.000
_cell.length_c   1.000
_cell.angle_alpha   90.00
_cell.angle_beta   90.00
_cell.angle_gamma   90.00
#
_symmetry.space_group_name_H-M   'P 1'
#
loop_
_entity.id
_entity.type
_entity.pdbx_description
1 polymer ?
#
loop_
_entity_poly.entity_id
_entity_poly.type
_entity_poly.pdbx_seq_one_letter_code
_entity_poly.pdbx_strand_id
1 'polypeptide(L)'
;MERQFRTLAGKVNFWVLSRSILSWYDWAPKMLKDRGDIVWFYSGPPAVTEVSSAITKFPLTAWMWGIDGYIHWLTVSPGADAWFAFDGGATALVYPGTRFGIRAPIPSIRLKLQRNSVQDLALLESLAGRRPPEELRREVAARYNRSRPDEWWTRRPKLADTPPYEWSNTDIDEVTDLDERLFARLDPAAWQRVRTWIHELLKEVR
;
A
#
# COMPACT_ATOMS: atom_id res chain seq x y z
N MET A 1 -15.87 -11.80 3.66
CA MET A 1 -14.50 -12.22 3.28
C MET A 1 -14.02 -13.43 4.09
N GLU A 2 -14.20 -13.45 5.42
CA GLU A 2 -13.77 -14.57 6.29
C GLU A 2 -14.21 -15.96 5.82
N ARG A 3 -15.49 -16.10 5.46
CA ARG A 3 -16.03 -17.36 4.91
C ARG A 3 -15.28 -17.79 3.65
N GLN A 4 -14.93 -16.86 2.76
CA GLN A 4 -14.23 -17.17 1.51
C GLN A 4 -12.83 -17.72 1.78
N PHE A 5 -12.08 -17.15 2.73
CA PHE A 5 -10.76 -17.67 3.10
C PHE A 5 -10.83 -19.15 3.53
N ARG A 6 -11.92 -19.55 4.20
CA ARG A 6 -12.14 -20.95 4.62
C ARG A 6 -12.67 -21.82 3.49
N THR A 7 -13.66 -21.38 2.73
CA THR A 7 -14.34 -22.22 1.73
C THR A 7 -13.56 -22.39 0.44
N LEU A 8 -12.73 -21.40 0.09
CA LEU A 8 -11.88 -21.44 -1.10
C LEU A 8 -10.48 -21.98 -0.80
N ALA A 9 -10.29 -22.45 0.44
CA ALA A 9 -9.08 -23.05 0.90
C ALA A 9 -8.60 -24.17 -0.05
N GLY A 10 -7.45 -23.97 -0.70
CA GLY A 10 -6.81 -24.98 -1.54
C GLY A 10 -7.32 -24.96 -2.98
N LYS A 11 -8.26 -24.06 -3.27
CA LYS A 11 -8.74 -23.71 -4.61
C LYS A 11 -8.17 -22.37 -5.05
N VAL A 12 -8.12 -21.40 -4.13
CA VAL A 12 -7.45 -20.11 -4.31
C VAL A 12 -6.17 -20.13 -3.48
N ASN A 13 -5.06 -19.82 -4.12
CA ASN A 13 -3.72 -19.71 -3.54
C ASN A 13 -3.05 -18.35 -3.84
N PHE A 14 -3.72 -17.48 -4.59
CA PHE A 14 -3.33 -16.10 -4.81
C PHE A 14 -4.53 -15.18 -4.60
N TRP A 15 -4.48 -14.40 -3.54
CA TRP A 15 -5.50 -13.45 -3.13
C TRP A 15 -5.11 -12.03 -3.56
N VAL A 16 -6.04 -11.35 -4.24
CA VAL A 16 -5.94 -9.91 -4.51
C VAL A 16 -7.17 -9.25 -3.88
N LEU A 17 -6.96 -8.55 -2.77
CA LEU A 17 -8.02 -8.09 -1.88
C LEU A 17 -8.14 -6.56 -1.91
N SER A 18 -9.33 -6.01 -1.69
CA SER A 18 -9.42 -4.57 -1.44
C SER A 18 -8.59 -4.24 -0.20
N ARG A 19 -7.69 -3.25 -0.28
CA ARG A 19 -6.88 -2.81 0.87
C ARG A 19 -7.77 -2.46 2.06
N SER A 20 -8.84 -1.69 1.82
CA SER A 20 -9.72 -1.18 2.86
C SER A 20 -10.51 -2.28 3.55
N ILE A 21 -10.85 -3.37 2.85
CA ILE A 21 -11.57 -4.49 3.46
C ILE A 21 -10.59 -5.46 4.14
N LEU A 22 -9.41 -5.68 3.56
CA LEU A 22 -8.38 -6.52 4.18
C LEU A 22 -7.91 -5.95 5.53
N SER A 23 -7.88 -4.62 5.68
CA SER A 23 -7.48 -3.98 6.93
C SER A 23 -8.37 -4.30 8.14
N TRP A 24 -9.54 -4.92 7.94
CA TRP A 24 -10.43 -5.36 9.01
C TRP A 24 -10.02 -6.71 9.64
N TYR A 25 -9.07 -7.42 9.02
CA TYR A 25 -8.71 -8.79 9.38
C TYR A 25 -7.20 -8.92 9.61
N ASP A 26 -6.70 -8.34 10.69
CA ASP A 26 -5.28 -8.36 11.09
C ASP A 26 -4.70 -9.78 11.24
N TRP A 27 -5.54 -10.77 11.53
CA TRP A 27 -5.20 -12.19 11.60
C TRP A 27 -5.12 -12.89 10.23
N ALA A 28 -5.77 -12.36 9.21
CA ALA A 28 -5.91 -13.03 7.91
C ALA A 28 -4.57 -13.21 7.18
N PRO A 29 -3.66 -12.22 7.11
CA PRO A 29 -2.34 -12.41 6.51
C PRO A 29 -1.62 -13.63 7.05
N LYS A 30 -1.51 -13.76 8.39
CA LYS A 30 -0.81 -14.88 9.00
C LYS A 30 -1.44 -16.22 8.61
N MET A 31 -2.76 -16.34 8.73
CA MET A 31 -3.48 -17.56 8.38
C MET A 31 -3.25 -17.96 6.91
N LEU A 32 -3.34 -17.00 5.98
CA LEU A 32 -3.15 -17.25 4.55
C LEU A 32 -1.70 -17.62 4.23
N LYS A 33 -0.74 -16.92 4.84
CA LYS A 33 0.70 -17.16 4.68
C LYS A 33 1.14 -18.51 5.24
N ASP A 34 0.66 -18.90 6.42
CA ASP A 34 0.94 -20.22 7.04
C ASP A 34 0.46 -21.36 6.14
N ARG A 35 -0.54 -21.09 5.29
CA ARG A 35 -1.12 -22.02 4.34
C ARG A 35 -0.39 -22.06 2.99
N GLY A 36 0.59 -21.18 2.78
CA GLY A 36 1.38 -21.07 1.55
C GLY A 36 0.74 -20.19 0.48
N ASP A 37 -0.32 -19.44 0.81
CA ASP A 37 -0.97 -18.55 -0.15
C ASP A 37 -0.14 -17.28 -0.38
N ILE A 38 -0.29 -16.71 -1.58
CA ILE A 38 0.19 -15.37 -1.94
C ILE A 38 -0.91 -14.36 -1.63
N VAL A 39 -0.58 -13.29 -0.91
CA VAL A 39 -1.55 -12.27 -0.48
C VAL A 39 -1.14 -10.89 -0.97
N TRP A 40 -1.98 -10.29 -1.80
CA TRP A 40 -1.84 -8.92 -2.28
C TRP A 40 -3.09 -8.11 -1.93
N PHE A 41 -2.94 -6.80 -1.81
CA PHE A 41 -4.09 -5.89 -1.89
C PHE A 41 -4.07 -5.02 -3.15
N TYR A 42 -5.21 -4.43 -3.50
CA TYR A 42 -5.28 -3.38 -4.51
C TYR A 42 -5.82 -2.04 -3.95
N SER A 43 -5.43 -0.94 -4.62
CA SER A 43 -5.90 0.43 -4.36
C SER A 43 -5.70 1.33 -5.58
N GLY A 44 -6.28 2.54 -5.59
CA GLY A 44 -5.87 3.58 -6.55
C GLY A 44 -4.53 4.22 -6.14
N PRO A 45 -3.73 4.75 -7.09
CA PRO A 45 -2.67 5.68 -6.74
C PRO A 45 -3.26 7.00 -6.18
N PRO A 46 -2.49 7.75 -5.38
CA PRO A 46 -2.91 9.05 -4.89
C PRO A 46 -2.93 10.05 -6.05
N ALA A 47 -3.80 11.06 -5.96
CA ALA A 47 -3.85 12.14 -6.93
C ALA A 47 -2.53 12.94 -6.94
N VAL A 48 -2.23 13.65 -8.02
CA VAL A 48 -1.00 14.49 -8.08
C VAL A 48 -0.99 15.66 -7.11
N THR A 49 -2.16 16.06 -6.62
CA THR A 49 -2.32 17.14 -5.65
C THR A 49 -2.01 16.67 -4.23
N GLU A 50 -1.92 15.36 -4.01
CA GLU A 50 -1.48 14.81 -2.74
C GLU A 50 0.03 14.92 -2.56
N VAL A 51 0.48 14.84 -1.30
CA VAL A 51 1.90 14.89 -0.95
C VAL A 51 2.67 13.75 -1.63
N SER A 52 3.90 14.02 -2.05
CA SER A 52 4.71 13.07 -2.81
C SER A 52 4.95 11.74 -2.09
N SER A 53 5.02 11.76 -0.75
CA SER A 53 5.17 10.57 0.09
C SER A 53 3.92 9.68 0.15
N ALA A 54 2.74 10.17 -0.27
CA ALA A 54 1.50 9.40 -0.24
C ALA A 54 1.59 8.12 -1.09
N ILE A 55 2.35 8.14 -2.19
CA ILE A 55 2.54 6.96 -3.06
C ILE A 55 3.31 5.82 -2.36
N THR A 56 4.13 6.13 -1.35
CA THR A 56 4.93 5.09 -0.67
C THR A 56 4.12 4.36 0.40
N LYS A 57 2.91 4.83 0.74
CA LYS A 57 2.04 4.17 1.73
C LYS A 57 1.66 2.76 1.30
N PHE A 58 1.51 2.49 0.01
CA PHE A 58 1.07 1.18 -0.49
C PHE A 58 2.14 0.10 -0.34
N PRO A 59 3.37 0.26 -0.86
CA PRO A 59 4.43 -0.73 -0.61
C PRO A 59 4.71 -0.87 0.90
N LEU A 60 4.66 0.24 1.65
CA LEU A 60 4.85 0.20 3.09
C LEU A 60 3.74 -0.55 3.82
N THR A 61 2.47 -0.40 3.42
CA THR A 61 1.34 -1.13 4.02
C THR A 61 1.49 -2.63 3.80
N ALA A 62 1.86 -3.05 2.59
CA ALA A 62 2.07 -4.46 2.29
C ALA A 62 3.17 -5.06 3.19
N TRP A 63 4.27 -4.33 3.36
CA TRP A 63 5.37 -4.71 4.25
C TRP A 63 4.96 -4.72 5.73
N MET A 64 4.21 -3.72 6.19
CA MET A 64 3.72 -3.60 7.56
C MET A 64 2.80 -4.77 7.93
N TRP A 65 1.92 -5.16 7.00
CA TRP A 65 1.00 -6.28 7.17
C TRP A 65 1.65 -7.66 6.98
N GLY A 66 2.90 -7.71 6.52
CA GLY A 66 3.61 -8.96 6.24
C GLY A 66 2.99 -9.77 5.11
N ILE A 67 2.43 -9.10 4.10
CA ILE A 67 1.87 -9.72 2.90
C ILE A 67 2.84 -9.61 1.71
N ASP A 68 2.55 -10.33 0.63
CA ASP A 68 3.46 -10.50 -0.51
C ASP A 68 3.53 -9.31 -1.46
N GLY A 69 2.53 -8.44 -1.45
CA GLY A 69 2.57 -7.27 -2.33
C GLY A 69 1.30 -6.45 -2.37
N TYR A 70 1.26 -5.56 -3.34
CA TYR A 70 0.10 -4.75 -3.68
C TYR A 70 0.10 -4.45 -5.18
N ILE A 71 -1.05 -4.02 -5.68
CA ILE A 71 -1.22 -3.55 -7.05
C ILE A 71 -2.11 -2.32 -7.10
N HIS A 72 -1.92 -1.48 -8.12
CA HIS A 72 -2.90 -0.45 -8.45
C HIS A 72 -3.91 -0.98 -9.45
N TRP A 73 -5.21 -0.77 -9.20
CA TRP A 73 -6.26 -1.30 -10.08
C TRP A 73 -6.23 -0.65 -11.48
N LEU A 74 -5.72 0.59 -11.58
CA LEU A 74 -5.54 1.29 -12.85
C LEU A 74 -4.37 2.28 -12.77
N THR A 75 -3.49 2.26 -13.79
CA THR A 75 -2.27 3.10 -13.84
C THR A 75 -2.02 3.74 -15.20
N VAL A 76 -2.91 3.53 -16.18
CA VAL A 76 -2.74 3.91 -17.59
C VAL A 76 -3.88 4.78 -18.11
N SER A 77 -4.75 5.29 -17.25
CA SER A 77 -5.89 6.13 -17.62
C SER A 77 -5.73 7.55 -17.08
N PRO A 78 -4.99 8.44 -17.74
CA PRO A 78 -4.71 9.80 -17.28
C PRO A 78 -5.81 10.82 -17.63
N GLY A 79 -6.97 10.37 -18.14
CA GLY A 79 -8.01 11.23 -18.68
C GLY A 79 -7.76 11.63 -20.14
N ALA A 80 -8.64 12.50 -20.67
CA ALA A 80 -8.63 12.90 -22.08
C ALA A 80 -7.42 13.78 -22.45
N ASP A 81 -7.01 14.68 -21.56
CA ASP A 81 -5.80 15.48 -21.72
C ASP A 81 -4.91 15.35 -20.47
N ALA A 82 -4.01 14.37 -20.55
CA ALA A 82 -3.06 14.04 -19.52
C ALA A 82 -2.06 15.15 -19.15
N TRP A 83 -2.00 16.23 -19.94
CA TRP A 83 -0.95 17.24 -19.86
C TRP A 83 -1.47 18.62 -19.47
N PHE A 84 -2.64 19.05 -19.98
CA PHE A 84 -3.14 20.43 -19.77
C PHE A 84 -4.52 20.51 -19.14
N ALA A 85 -5.39 19.51 -19.31
CA ALA A 85 -6.69 19.43 -18.64
C ALA A 85 -6.75 18.19 -17.72
N PHE A 86 -5.78 18.13 -16.82
CA PHE A 86 -5.52 16.98 -15.98
C PHE A 86 -6.39 16.98 -14.71
N ASP A 87 -7.15 15.91 -14.50
CA ASP A 87 -8.16 15.75 -13.44
C ASP A 87 -7.62 15.14 -12.13
N GLY A 88 -6.31 15.24 -11.92
CA GLY A 88 -5.64 14.73 -10.73
C GLY A 88 -4.98 13.35 -10.91
N GLY A 89 -5.39 12.57 -11.91
CA GLY A 89 -4.79 11.29 -12.31
C GLY A 89 -4.56 10.30 -11.18
N ALA A 90 -5.61 10.08 -10.39
CA ALA A 90 -5.72 8.98 -9.43
C ALA A 90 -5.86 7.59 -10.10
N THR A 91 -5.73 7.53 -11.43
CA THR A 91 -5.77 6.31 -12.26
C THR A 91 -4.61 6.23 -13.25
N ALA A 92 -3.59 7.09 -13.07
CA ALA A 92 -2.42 7.15 -13.94
C ALA A 92 -1.12 7.29 -13.15
N LEU A 93 -0.15 6.43 -13.48
CA LEU A 93 1.24 6.53 -13.03
C LEU A 93 2.22 6.61 -14.21
N VAL A 94 1.76 6.30 -15.42
CA VAL A 94 2.46 6.48 -16.68
C VAL A 94 1.63 7.35 -17.62
N TYR A 95 2.31 8.14 -18.44
CA TYR A 95 1.70 9.16 -19.29
C TYR A 95 2.14 8.98 -20.76
N PRO A 96 1.33 9.38 -21.76
CA PRO A 96 1.66 9.18 -23.17
C PRO A 96 2.77 10.13 -23.65
N GLY A 97 3.92 9.61 -24.06
CA GLY A 97 5.07 10.44 -24.47
C GLY A 97 4.96 11.09 -25.86
N THR A 98 3.94 10.75 -26.64
CA THR A 98 3.80 11.16 -28.06
C THR A 98 3.84 12.67 -28.24
N ARG A 99 3.30 13.44 -27.30
CA ARG A 99 3.33 14.91 -27.34
C ARG A 99 4.73 15.51 -27.28
N PHE A 100 5.69 14.78 -26.72
CA PHE A 100 7.10 15.18 -26.61
C PHE A 100 7.99 14.48 -27.63
N GLY A 101 7.41 13.86 -28.67
CA GLY A 101 8.15 13.08 -29.67
C GLY A 101 8.68 11.73 -29.15
N ILE A 102 8.25 11.31 -27.96
CA ILE A 102 8.68 10.05 -27.34
C ILE A 102 7.66 8.95 -27.69
N ARG A 103 8.09 7.94 -28.46
CA ARG A 103 7.28 6.75 -28.79
C ARG A 103 7.30 5.70 -27.66
N ALA A 104 7.02 6.14 -26.43
CA ALA A 104 7.00 5.30 -25.24
C ALA A 104 6.20 5.98 -24.11
N PRO A 105 5.73 5.23 -23.10
CA PRO A 105 5.17 5.83 -21.89
C PRO A 105 6.23 6.57 -21.08
N ILE A 106 5.85 7.70 -20.49
CA ILE A 106 6.68 8.50 -19.59
C ILE A 106 6.28 8.15 -18.15
N PRO A 107 7.21 7.66 -17.30
CA PRO A 107 6.91 7.38 -15.91
C PRO A 107 6.78 8.67 -15.09
N SER A 108 5.77 8.73 -14.23
CA SER A 108 5.61 9.81 -13.27
C SER A 108 6.68 9.79 -12.17
N ILE A 109 6.85 10.94 -11.50
CA ILE A 109 7.65 11.01 -10.27
C ILE A 109 7.06 10.07 -9.20
N ARG A 110 5.73 9.98 -9.09
CA ARG A 110 5.03 9.04 -8.19
C ARG A 110 5.50 7.61 -8.40
N LEU A 111 5.54 7.12 -9.65
CA LEU A 111 6.02 5.76 -9.96
C LEU A 111 7.49 5.56 -9.58
N LYS A 112 8.35 6.57 -9.80
CA LYS A 112 9.77 6.49 -9.41
C LYS A 112 9.94 6.43 -7.89
N LEU A 113 9.19 7.24 -7.14
CA LEU A 113 9.18 7.22 -5.67
C LEU A 113 8.67 5.88 -5.14
N GLN A 114 7.60 5.36 -5.71
CA GLN A 114 7.06 4.04 -5.39
C GLN A 114 8.09 2.93 -5.61
N ARG A 115 8.76 2.92 -6.77
CA ARG A 115 9.85 1.97 -7.05
C ARG A 115 10.96 2.07 -6.02
N ASN A 116 11.42 3.29 -5.70
CA ASN A 116 12.46 3.49 -4.70
C ASN A 116 12.03 2.93 -3.34
N SER A 117 10.77 3.12 -2.94
CA SER A 117 10.28 2.58 -1.68
C SER A 117 10.27 1.05 -1.63
N VAL A 118 9.94 0.37 -2.73
CA VAL A 118 10.06 -1.09 -2.83
C VAL A 118 11.51 -1.54 -2.66
N GLN A 119 12.46 -0.83 -3.28
CA GLN A 119 13.89 -1.15 -3.18
C GLN A 119 14.42 -0.94 -1.76
N ASP A 120 14.01 0.14 -1.10
CA ASP A 120 14.39 0.44 0.28
C ASP A 120 13.82 -0.61 1.25
N LEU A 121 12.57 -1.06 1.04
CA LEU A 121 11.98 -2.14 1.85
C LEU A 121 12.67 -3.49 1.60
N ALA A 122 13.08 -3.79 0.36
CA ALA A 122 13.86 -4.99 0.06
C ALA A 122 15.24 -4.97 0.74
N LEU A 123 15.87 -3.79 0.85
CA LEU A 123 17.09 -3.62 1.65
C LEU A 123 16.84 -3.86 3.15
N LEU A 124 15.72 -3.37 3.67
CA LEU A 124 15.33 -3.60 5.06
C LEU A 124 15.07 -5.09 5.33
N GLU A 125 14.40 -5.79 4.41
CA GLU A 125 14.20 -7.24 4.47
C GLU A 125 15.51 -8.03 4.38
N SER A 126 16.53 -7.53 3.67
CA SER A 126 17.86 -8.17 3.66
C SER A 126 18.56 -8.18 5.04
N LEU A 127 18.06 -7.37 5.98
CA LEU A 127 18.49 -7.34 7.38
C LEU A 127 17.64 -8.26 8.28
N ALA A 128 16.63 -8.92 7.72
CA ALA A 128 15.84 -9.93 8.42
C ALA A 128 16.76 -11.04 8.93
N GLY A 129 16.64 -11.37 10.22
CA GLY A 129 17.53 -12.30 10.92
C GLY A 129 18.65 -11.63 11.72
N ARG A 130 18.94 -10.34 11.50
CA ARG A 130 19.84 -9.55 12.35
C ARG A 130 19.09 -8.71 13.38
N ARG A 131 17.84 -8.35 13.07
CA ARG A 131 16.89 -7.70 13.98
C ARG A 131 15.51 -8.35 13.87
N PRO A 132 14.71 -8.38 14.95
CA PRO A 132 13.33 -8.82 14.89
C PRO A 132 12.50 -7.95 13.93
N PRO A 133 11.68 -8.52 13.03
CA PRO A 133 10.81 -7.76 12.13
C PRO A 133 9.90 -6.76 12.83
N GLU A 134 9.45 -7.07 14.05
CA GLU A 134 8.57 -6.22 14.87
C GLU A 134 9.27 -4.93 15.31
N GLU A 135 10.57 -5.00 15.61
CA GLU A 135 11.37 -3.81 15.92
C GLU A 135 11.51 -2.92 14.68
N LEU A 136 11.84 -3.51 13.53
CA LEU A 136 11.96 -2.76 12.28
C LEU A 136 10.64 -2.07 11.93
N ARG A 137 9.52 -2.80 12.03
CA ARG A 137 8.17 -2.24 11.76
C ARG A 137 7.83 -1.08 12.67
N ARG A 138 8.15 -1.18 13.96
CA ARG A 138 7.95 -0.09 14.93
C ARG A 138 8.76 1.15 14.57
N GLU A 139 10.04 1.00 14.25
CA GLU A 139 10.91 2.14 13.89
C GLU A 139 10.47 2.82 12.59
N VAL A 140 10.06 2.03 11.58
CA VAL A 140 9.55 2.54 10.32
C VAL A 140 8.23 3.28 10.50
N ALA A 141 7.26 2.71 11.23
CA ALA A 141 5.97 3.35 11.51
C ALA A 141 6.16 4.70 12.23
N ALA A 142 7.03 4.74 13.24
CA ALA A 142 7.35 5.95 13.99
C ALA A 142 7.97 7.04 13.08
N ARG A 143 8.90 6.67 12.18
CA ARG A 143 9.57 7.62 11.27
C ARG A 143 8.68 8.10 10.13
N TYR A 144 7.84 7.21 9.61
CA TYR A 144 6.98 7.52 8.48
C TYR A 144 5.93 8.56 8.88
N ASN A 145 5.10 8.22 9.86
CA ASN A 145 3.93 9.01 10.25
C ASN A 145 3.67 9.02 11.76
N ARG A 146 4.67 8.72 12.60
CA ARG A 146 4.57 8.73 14.07
C ARG A 146 3.52 7.75 14.62
N SER A 147 3.30 6.64 13.92
CA SER A 147 2.35 5.61 14.30
C SER A 147 3.04 4.38 14.88
N ARG A 148 2.23 3.46 15.40
CA ARG A 148 2.58 2.10 15.81
C ARG A 148 2.03 1.09 14.79
N PRO A 149 2.67 -0.09 14.63
CA PRO A 149 2.22 -1.10 13.67
C PRO A 149 0.75 -1.55 13.80
N ASP A 150 0.20 -1.59 15.01
CA ASP A 150 -1.21 -1.95 15.26
C ASP A 150 -2.19 -0.89 14.75
N GLU A 151 -1.76 0.37 14.60
CA GLU A 151 -2.59 1.45 14.04
C GLU A 151 -2.74 1.36 12.53
N TRP A 152 -2.00 0.48 11.85
CA TRP A 152 -2.11 0.21 10.41
C TRP A 152 -3.25 -0.75 10.06
N TRP A 153 -3.99 -1.20 11.07
CA TRP A 153 -5.20 -2.01 10.91
C TRP A 153 -6.43 -1.18 11.24
N THR A 154 -7.52 -1.42 10.51
CA THR A 154 -8.80 -0.79 10.81
C THR A 154 -9.56 -1.70 11.75
N ARG A 155 -10.17 -1.12 12.79
CA ARG A 155 -11.07 -1.89 13.65
C ARG A 155 -12.17 -2.52 12.80
N ARG A 156 -12.32 -3.84 12.87
CA ARG A 156 -13.36 -4.58 12.14
C ARG A 156 -14.74 -3.97 12.42
N PRO A 157 -15.44 -3.45 11.40
CA PRO A 157 -16.74 -2.81 11.59
C PRO A 157 -17.86 -3.85 11.73
N LYS A 158 -19.02 -3.45 12.26
CA LYS A 158 -20.23 -4.30 12.28
C LYS A 158 -20.73 -4.66 10.88
N LEU A 159 -20.44 -3.81 9.88
CA LEU A 159 -20.73 -4.10 8.47
C LEU A 159 -20.13 -5.44 8.02
N ALA A 160 -18.98 -5.84 8.57
CA ALA A 160 -18.34 -7.11 8.25
C ALA A 160 -19.18 -8.35 8.65
N ASP A 161 -20.18 -8.18 9.52
CA ASP A 161 -21.10 -9.24 9.97
C ASP A 161 -22.37 -9.34 9.11
N THR A 162 -22.62 -8.39 8.20
CA THR A 162 -23.79 -8.42 7.31
C THR A 162 -23.46 -9.10 5.98
N PRO A 163 -24.46 -9.64 5.26
CA PRO A 163 -24.24 -10.25 3.96
C PRO A 163 -23.65 -9.25 2.93
N PRO A 164 -22.60 -9.63 2.17
CA PRO A 164 -21.95 -8.70 1.24
C PRO A 164 -22.84 -8.15 0.12
N TYR A 165 -23.95 -8.82 -0.21
CA TYR A 165 -24.91 -8.33 -1.20
C TYR A 165 -25.79 -7.18 -0.67
N GLU A 166 -25.71 -6.88 0.63
CA GLU A 166 -26.38 -5.73 1.26
C GLU A 166 -25.45 -4.51 1.37
N TRP A 167 -24.17 -4.65 1.02
CA TRP A 167 -23.19 -3.57 1.13
C TRP A 167 -23.30 -2.62 -0.06
N SER A 168 -23.33 -1.33 0.22
CA SER A 168 -23.08 -0.28 -0.77
C SER A 168 -21.65 0.25 -0.67
N ASN A 169 -21.20 0.96 -1.71
CA ASN A 169 -19.92 1.67 -1.65
C ASN A 169 -19.91 2.71 -0.51
N THR A 170 -21.04 3.38 -0.27
CA THR A 170 -21.19 4.36 0.81
C THR A 170 -20.98 3.70 2.19
N ASP A 171 -21.59 2.54 2.43
CA ASP A 171 -21.41 1.82 3.70
C ASP A 171 -19.94 1.44 3.93
N ILE A 172 -19.25 1.03 2.86
CA ILE A 172 -17.82 0.66 2.91
C ILE A 172 -16.98 1.89 3.20
N ASP A 173 -17.22 3.01 2.51
CA ASP A 173 -16.47 4.25 2.66
C ASP A 173 -16.61 4.80 4.10
N GLU A 174 -17.83 4.80 4.66
CA GLU A 174 -18.10 5.24 6.04
C GLU A 174 -17.34 4.46 7.11
N VAL A 175 -17.03 3.19 6.86
CA VAL A 175 -16.35 2.32 7.83
C VAL A 175 -14.86 2.12 7.53
N THR A 176 -14.32 2.72 6.47
CA THR A 176 -12.92 2.56 6.05
C THR A 176 -12.09 3.82 6.34
N ASP A 177 -11.84 4.04 7.64
CA ASP A 177 -11.24 5.26 8.22
C ASP A 177 -9.68 5.26 8.25
N LEU A 178 -9.00 4.25 7.71
CA LEU A 178 -7.53 4.17 7.83
C LEU A 178 -6.83 5.33 7.11
N ASP A 179 -7.29 5.69 5.91
CA ASP A 179 -6.66 6.73 5.10
C ASP A 179 -6.89 8.14 5.65
N GLU A 180 -8.08 8.38 6.20
CA GLU A 180 -8.47 9.68 6.72
C GLU A 180 -7.80 10.03 8.05
N ARG A 181 -7.39 9.05 8.86
CA ARG A 181 -6.75 9.32 10.16
C ARG A 181 -5.25 9.15 10.15
N LEU A 182 -4.76 8.06 9.58
CA LEU A 182 -3.35 7.69 9.69
C LEU A 182 -2.46 8.42 8.67
N PHE A 183 -3.03 8.81 7.53
CA PHE A 183 -2.30 9.39 6.41
C PHE A 183 -2.75 10.80 6.00
N ALA A 184 -3.83 11.35 6.57
CA ALA A 184 -4.34 12.67 6.17
C ALA A 184 -3.36 13.84 6.38
N ARG A 185 -2.41 13.71 7.31
CA ARG A 185 -1.36 14.71 7.55
C ARG A 185 0.04 14.18 7.26
N LEU A 186 0.14 13.31 6.26
CA LEU A 186 1.42 12.74 5.88
C LEU A 186 2.37 13.85 5.41
N ASP A 187 3.56 13.86 6.00
CA ASP A 187 4.62 14.80 5.67
C ASP A 187 5.24 14.43 4.30
N PRO A 188 5.47 15.40 3.38
CA PRO A 188 6.15 15.15 2.11
C PRO A 188 7.51 14.44 2.24
N ALA A 189 8.22 14.63 3.37
CA ALA A 189 9.51 14.02 3.67
C ALA A 189 9.40 12.68 4.44
N ALA A 190 8.19 12.14 4.65
CA ALA A 190 7.96 10.91 5.42
C ALA A 190 8.82 9.74 4.95
N TRP A 191 8.86 9.48 3.63
CA TRP A 191 9.69 8.39 3.11
C TRP A 191 11.19 8.68 3.22
N GLN A 192 11.59 9.94 3.08
CA GLN A 192 13.00 10.31 3.18
C GLN A 192 13.56 9.98 4.58
N ARG A 193 12.79 10.21 5.65
CA ARG A 193 13.19 9.83 7.02
C ARG A 193 13.41 8.32 7.16
N VAL A 194 12.50 7.52 6.61
CA VAL A 194 12.60 6.05 6.60
C VAL A 194 13.85 5.63 5.82
N ARG A 195 14.04 6.15 4.61
CA ARG A 195 15.18 5.84 3.75
C ARG A 195 16.52 6.19 4.41
N THR A 196 16.65 7.38 4.99
CA THR A 196 17.88 7.80 5.69
C THR A 196 18.23 6.81 6.80
N TRP A 197 17.23 6.43 7.61
CA TRP A 197 17.43 5.46 8.68
C TRP A 197 17.81 4.06 8.16
N ILE A 198 17.19 3.57 7.09
CA ILE A 198 17.59 2.29 6.45
C ILE A 198 19.07 2.33 6.05
N HIS A 199 19.53 3.43 5.47
CA HIS A 199 20.93 3.57 5.08
C HIS A 199 21.89 3.69 6.28
N GLU A 200 21.48 4.34 7.36
CA GLU A 200 22.25 4.37 8.61
C GLU A 200 22.37 2.97 9.21
N LEU A 201 21.25 2.26 9.29
CA LEU A 201 21.20 0.88 9.75
C LEU A 201 22.14 -0.01 8.92
N LEU A 202 22.15 0.11 7.58
CA LEU A 202 23.05 -0.67 6.73
C LEU A 202 24.55 -0.42 6.99
N LYS A 203 24.92 0.75 7.54
CA LYS A 203 26.32 1.04 7.91
C LYS A 203 26.74 0.38 9.22
N GLU A 204 25.81 0.23 10.17
CA GLU A 204 26.07 -0.39 11.47
C GLU A 204 26.32 -1.89 11.37
N VAL A 205 25.84 -2.53 10.30
CA VAL A 205 25.87 -3.99 10.15
C VAL A 205 26.84 -4.46 9.06
N ARG A 206 27.75 -3.57 8.65
CA ARG A 206 28.96 -3.89 7.87
C ARG A 206 30.13 -4.12 8.82
#